data_AF-A0A945SAA8-F1
#
_entry.id   AF-A0A945SAA8-F1
#
_cell.length_a   1.000
_cell.length_b   1.000
_cell.length_c   1.000
_cell.angle_alpha   90.00
_cell.angle_beta   90.00
_cell.angle_gamma   90.00
#
_symmetry.space_group_name_H-M   'P 1'
#
loop_
_entity.id
_entity.type
_entity.pdbx_description
1 polymer ?
#
loop_
_entity_poly.entity_id
_entity_poly.type
_entity_poly.pdbx_seq_one_letter_code
_entity_poly.pdbx_strand_id
1 'polypeptide(L)'
;MVTTTGTALALIMLLGDSIRMGYQNVAIRELATVANVWKPDENCAHTKHTLARIDTWLKDVKPDIIHINCGLHDMWRNADGSIRHSEALYRENLGRIFTKLKALAPQATIVFALTTPVDQDRQITSNYGRIVRYNTDIPKYNAIAREVAKEHGVQIDDLYAVVDTAGTDKLIGADGVHFNAAGNNVLGKAVAKYLKDILAAGK
;
A
#
# COMPACT_ATOMS: atom_id res chain seq x y z
N MET A 1 -7.86 -11.51 -43.63
CA MET A 1 -8.38 -11.22 -42.28
C MET A 1 -7.23 -11.38 -41.31
N VAL A 2 -6.69 -10.29 -40.76
CA VAL A 2 -5.69 -10.34 -39.69
C VAL A 2 -6.45 -10.03 -38.41
N THR A 3 -6.80 -11.06 -37.65
CA THR A 3 -7.30 -10.90 -36.28
C THR A 3 -6.11 -10.62 -35.38
N THR A 4 -5.69 -9.36 -35.28
CA THR A 4 -4.94 -8.89 -34.13
C THR A 4 -5.91 -8.78 -32.95
N THR A 5 -6.20 -9.90 -32.29
CA THR A 5 -6.73 -9.87 -30.93
C THR A 5 -5.57 -9.48 -30.00
N GLY A 6 -5.21 -8.19 -30.00
CA GLY A 6 -4.39 -7.66 -28.93
C GLY A 6 -5.21 -7.82 -27.65
N THR A 7 -4.78 -8.72 -26.77
CA THR A 7 -5.39 -8.87 -25.45
C THR A 7 -5.32 -7.50 -24.75
N ALA A 8 -6.45 -7.05 -24.21
CA ALA A 8 -6.48 -5.82 -23.43
C ALA A 8 -5.47 -5.94 -22.28
N LEU A 9 -4.69 -4.88 -22.05
CA LEU A 9 -3.72 -4.86 -20.94
C LEU A 9 -4.46 -5.01 -19.60
N ALA A 10 -3.89 -5.81 -18.70
CA ALA A 10 -4.41 -6.00 -17.36
C ALA A 10 -4.59 -4.66 -16.63
N LEU A 11 -5.62 -4.54 -15.80
CA LEU A 11 -5.89 -3.38 -14.98
C LEU A 11 -5.42 -3.60 -13.55
N ILE A 12 -4.47 -2.78 -13.10
CA ILE A 12 -3.98 -2.76 -11.72
C ILE A 12 -4.64 -1.60 -10.98
N MET A 13 -5.22 -1.87 -9.83
CA MET A 13 -5.73 -0.86 -8.90
C MET A 13 -4.72 -0.64 -7.77
N LEU A 14 -4.20 0.58 -7.62
CA LEU A 14 -3.34 0.97 -6.49
C LEU A 14 -4.17 1.69 -5.42
N LEU A 15 -4.32 1.06 -4.25
CA LEU A 15 -4.96 1.62 -3.07
C LEU A 15 -3.92 1.83 -1.97
N GLY A 16 -4.00 2.96 -1.28
CA GLY A 16 -3.06 3.24 -0.21
C GLY A 16 -3.08 4.68 0.20
N ASP A 17 -2.43 4.95 1.32
CA ASP A 17 -2.34 6.28 1.89
C ASP A 17 -1.40 7.19 1.09
N SER A 18 -0.95 8.28 1.71
CA SER A 18 -0.05 9.24 1.08
C SER A 18 1.28 8.65 0.63
N ILE A 19 1.74 7.52 1.19
CA ILE A 19 2.95 6.84 0.71
C ILE A 19 2.74 6.31 -0.70
N ARG A 20 1.59 5.66 -0.96
CA ARG A 20 1.20 5.23 -2.30
C ARG A 20 1.14 6.41 -3.26
N MET A 21 0.54 7.52 -2.84
CA MET A 21 0.48 8.73 -3.66
C MET A 21 1.87 9.26 -4.04
N GLY A 22 2.86 9.10 -3.17
CA GLY A 22 4.25 9.49 -3.43
C GLY A 22 4.93 8.67 -4.54
N TYR A 23 4.81 7.33 -4.49
CA TYR A 23 5.50 6.47 -5.46
C TYR A 23 4.67 6.15 -6.73
N GLN A 24 3.35 6.40 -6.74
CA GLN A 24 2.47 5.89 -7.80
C GLN A 24 2.87 6.35 -9.21
N ASN A 25 3.35 7.58 -9.39
CA ASN A 25 3.71 8.06 -10.73
C ASN A 25 4.93 7.33 -11.30
N VAL A 26 5.85 6.92 -10.43
CA VAL A 26 6.96 6.04 -10.81
C VAL A 26 6.41 4.68 -11.20
N ALA A 27 5.60 4.05 -10.35
CA ALA A 27 5.02 2.73 -10.66
C ALA A 27 4.22 2.72 -11.97
N ILE A 28 3.38 3.74 -12.21
CA ILE A 28 2.60 3.90 -13.45
C ILE A 28 3.52 3.98 -14.68
N ARG A 29 4.58 4.80 -14.63
CA ARG A 29 5.54 4.92 -15.73
C ARG A 29 6.22 3.58 -16.02
N GLU A 30 6.65 2.87 -14.97
CA GLU A 30 7.34 1.59 -15.13
C GLU A 30 6.39 0.48 -15.66
N LEU A 31 5.08 0.56 -15.41
CA LEU A 31 4.07 -0.42 -15.84
C LEU A 31 3.44 -0.14 -17.21
N ALA A 32 3.68 1.04 -17.79
CA ALA A 32 2.93 1.58 -18.93
C ALA A 32 2.87 0.68 -20.18
N THR A 33 3.83 -0.23 -20.37
CA THR A 33 3.86 -1.14 -21.52
C THR A 33 3.18 -2.48 -21.28
N VAL A 34 2.77 -2.80 -20.05
CA VAL A 34 2.28 -4.13 -19.67
C VAL A 34 0.94 -4.12 -18.92
N ALA A 35 0.53 -2.99 -18.35
CA ALA A 35 -0.72 -2.86 -17.60
C ALA A 35 -1.25 -1.42 -17.63
N ASN A 36 -2.57 -1.30 -17.54
CA ASN A 36 -3.22 -0.05 -17.17
C ASN A 36 -3.24 0.06 -15.64
N VAL A 37 -3.18 1.29 -15.12
CA VAL A 37 -3.24 1.54 -13.69
C VAL A 37 -4.39 2.49 -13.36
N TRP A 38 -5.28 2.05 -12.48
CA TRP A 38 -6.27 2.89 -11.83
C TRP A 38 -5.85 3.18 -10.40
N LYS A 39 -6.13 4.38 -9.93
CA LYS A 39 -5.89 4.79 -8.54
C LYS A 39 -6.90 5.88 -8.17
N PRO A 40 -7.37 5.93 -6.91
CA PRO A 40 -8.19 7.05 -6.47
C PRO A 40 -7.30 8.28 -6.24
N ASP A 41 -7.86 9.48 -6.42
CA ASP A 41 -7.17 10.74 -6.12
C ASP A 41 -7.08 11.01 -4.61
N GLU A 42 -7.96 10.40 -3.82
CA GLU A 42 -7.95 10.51 -2.37
C GLU A 42 -6.88 9.65 -1.69
N ASN A 43 -6.48 10.09 -0.50
CA ASN A 43 -5.67 9.33 0.44
C ASN A 43 -6.55 8.25 1.09
N CYS A 44 -6.24 6.96 0.88
CA CYS A 44 -7.02 5.84 1.43
C CYS A 44 -6.89 5.68 2.96
N ALA A 45 -6.01 6.46 3.60
CA ALA A 45 -5.85 6.65 5.03
C ALA A 45 -5.71 5.34 5.83
N HIS A 46 -6.56 5.14 6.84
CA HIS A 46 -6.54 4.00 7.74
C HIS A 46 -7.59 2.94 7.37
N THR A 47 -7.49 1.75 7.95
CA THR A 47 -8.38 0.62 7.67
C THR A 47 -9.88 0.96 7.75
N LYS A 48 -10.34 1.70 8.78
CA LYS A 48 -11.76 2.13 8.86
C LYS A 48 -12.22 3.01 7.68
N HIS A 49 -11.36 3.91 7.19
CA HIS A 49 -11.70 4.77 6.07
C HIS A 49 -11.78 3.94 4.80
N THR A 50 -10.78 3.07 4.59
CA THR A 50 -10.77 2.11 3.48
C THR A 50 -12.03 1.24 3.46
N LEU A 51 -12.47 0.67 4.60
CA LEU A 51 -13.72 -0.10 4.67
C LEU A 51 -14.97 0.67 4.22
N ALA A 52 -15.01 1.97 4.52
CA ALA A 52 -16.12 2.85 4.16
C ALA A 52 -16.10 3.26 2.67
N ARG A 53 -14.96 3.13 1.98
CA ARG A 53 -14.76 3.63 0.61
C ARG A 53 -14.61 2.54 -0.45
N ILE A 54 -14.26 1.30 -0.06
CA ILE A 54 -14.03 0.18 -0.99
C ILE A 54 -15.15 0.01 -2.03
N ASP A 55 -16.44 0.08 -1.64
CA ASP A 55 -17.54 -0.07 -2.62
C ASP A 55 -17.54 1.06 -3.66
N THR A 56 -17.15 2.27 -3.26
CA THR A 56 -17.07 3.42 -4.16
C THR A 56 -15.90 3.26 -5.14
N TRP A 57 -14.74 2.81 -4.66
CA TRP A 57 -13.55 2.62 -5.49
C TRP A 57 -13.72 1.48 -6.51
N LEU A 58 -14.47 0.43 -6.16
CA LEU A 58 -14.70 -0.73 -7.03
C LEU A 58 -15.98 -0.67 -7.86
N LYS A 59 -16.84 0.34 -7.65
CA LYS A 59 -18.19 0.39 -8.27
C LYS A 59 -18.18 0.16 -9.79
N ASP A 60 -17.28 0.87 -10.48
CA ASP A 60 -17.19 0.85 -11.95
C ASP A 60 -15.78 0.42 -12.41
N VAL A 61 -14.99 -0.19 -11.52
CA VAL A 61 -13.60 -0.59 -11.78
C VAL A 61 -13.46 -2.08 -11.55
N LYS A 62 -12.96 -2.81 -12.55
CA LYS A 62 -12.77 -4.27 -12.50
C LYS A 62 -11.28 -4.60 -12.64
N PRO A 63 -10.50 -4.47 -11.56
CA PRO A 63 -9.06 -4.74 -11.61
C PRO A 63 -8.77 -6.23 -11.70
N ASP A 64 -7.69 -6.58 -12.41
CA ASP A 64 -7.08 -7.91 -12.38
C ASP A 64 -6.16 -8.06 -11.16
N ILE A 65 -5.58 -6.95 -10.69
CA ILE A 65 -4.74 -6.90 -9.48
C ILE A 65 -5.15 -5.71 -8.62
N ILE A 66 -5.32 -5.94 -7.32
CA ILE A 66 -5.50 -4.88 -6.30
C ILE A 66 -4.26 -4.87 -5.42
N HIS A 67 -3.43 -3.84 -5.57
CA HIS A 67 -2.29 -3.57 -4.69
C HIS A 67 -2.73 -2.57 -3.62
N ILE A 68 -2.72 -2.98 -2.36
CA ILE A 68 -3.30 -2.21 -1.25
C ILE A 68 -2.35 -2.10 -0.05
N ASN A 69 -2.30 -0.93 0.57
CA ASN A 69 -1.72 -0.74 1.90
C ASN A 69 -2.68 0.03 2.84
N CYS A 70 -2.70 -0.36 4.11
CA CYS A 70 -3.18 0.45 5.24
C CYS A 70 -2.27 0.17 6.44
N GLY A 71 -1.71 1.20 7.09
CA GLY A 71 -0.95 0.99 8.31
C GLY A 71 -0.51 2.27 9.02
N LEU A 72 0.21 3.18 8.34
CA LEU A 72 0.77 4.37 8.99
C LEU A 72 -0.30 5.27 9.62
N HIS A 73 -1.50 5.32 9.06
CA HIS A 73 -2.62 6.05 9.66
C HIS A 73 -3.31 5.29 10.79
N ASP A 74 -3.26 3.96 10.84
CA ASP A 74 -3.82 3.14 11.91
C ASP A 74 -2.98 3.26 13.19
N MET A 75 -1.66 3.27 13.05
CA MET A 75 -0.70 3.42 14.15
C MET A 75 -0.42 4.88 14.54
N TRP A 76 -1.21 5.83 14.04
CA TRP A 76 -1.07 7.25 14.38
C TRP A 76 -1.34 7.48 15.87
N ARG A 77 -0.44 8.18 16.56
CA ARG A 77 -0.66 8.63 17.93
C ARG A 77 -1.30 10.00 17.99
N ASN A 78 -2.40 10.13 18.72
CA ASN A 78 -3.05 11.39 19.03
C ASN A 78 -2.19 12.22 20.01
N ALA A 79 -2.56 13.48 20.22
CA ALA A 79 -1.80 14.39 21.09
C ALA A 79 -1.76 13.92 22.56
N ASP A 80 -2.79 13.17 22.99
CA ASP A 80 -2.87 12.53 24.31
C ASP A 80 -2.07 11.21 24.41
N GLY A 81 -1.34 10.82 23.36
CA GLY A 81 -0.54 9.60 23.31
C GLY A 81 -1.30 8.32 22.94
N SER A 82 -2.63 8.38 22.85
CA SER A 82 -3.46 7.25 22.43
C SER A 82 -3.19 6.88 20.96
N ILE A 83 -3.21 5.58 20.66
CA ILE A 83 -3.10 5.08 19.29
C ILE A 83 -4.48 5.09 18.62
N ARG A 84 -4.55 5.50 17.34
CA ARG A 84 -5.82 5.64 16.62
C ARG A 84 -6.59 4.32 16.54
N HIS A 85 -5.92 3.24 16.15
CA HIS A 85 -6.48 1.90 16.19
C HIS A 85 -5.57 0.98 16.99
N SER A 86 -6.15 0.09 17.80
CA SER A 86 -5.38 -0.96 18.45
C SER A 86 -4.99 -2.05 17.44
N GLU A 87 -4.01 -2.86 17.79
CA GLU A 87 -3.61 -4.04 17.02
C GLU A 87 -4.79 -4.99 16.72
N ALA A 88 -5.66 -5.21 17.72
CA ALA A 88 -6.86 -6.04 17.56
C ALA A 88 -7.86 -5.45 16.55
N LEU A 89 -8.11 -4.13 16.63
CA LEU A 89 -9.01 -3.45 15.70
C LEU A 89 -8.42 -3.40 14.28
N TYR A 90 -7.10 -3.22 14.17
CA TYR A 90 -6.40 -3.30 12.89
C TYR A 90 -6.54 -4.69 12.26
N ARG A 91 -6.32 -5.77 13.04
CA ARG A 91 -6.52 -7.16 12.59
C ARG A 91 -7.94 -7.37 12.07
N GLU A 92 -8.95 -7.01 12.86
CA GLU A 92 -10.36 -7.17 12.50
C GLU A 92 -10.68 -6.42 11.20
N ASN A 93 -10.29 -5.14 11.12
CA ASN A 93 -10.59 -4.35 9.94
C ASN A 93 -9.87 -4.87 8.70
N LEU A 94 -8.62 -5.32 8.81
CA LEU A 94 -7.86 -5.85 7.68
C LEU A 94 -8.50 -7.14 7.13
N GLY A 95 -8.96 -8.04 8.00
CA GLY A 95 -9.71 -9.23 7.57
C GLY A 95 -11.01 -8.87 6.85
N ARG A 96 -11.73 -7.86 7.36
CA ARG A 96 -12.94 -7.33 6.72
C ARG A 96 -12.63 -6.69 5.36
N ILE A 97 -11.51 -5.98 5.23
CA ILE A 97 -11.05 -5.41 3.96
C ILE A 97 -10.81 -6.54 2.95
N PHE A 98 -10.03 -7.56 3.29
CA PHE A 98 -9.72 -8.65 2.36
C PHE A 98 -10.96 -9.44 1.97
N THR A 99 -11.84 -9.74 2.93
CA THR A 99 -13.13 -10.39 2.67
C THR A 99 -13.96 -9.57 1.66
N LYS A 100 -14.05 -8.26 1.87
CA LYS A 100 -14.83 -7.37 1.00
C LYS A 100 -14.23 -7.22 -0.39
N LEU A 101 -12.90 -7.07 -0.50
CA LEU A 101 -12.22 -7.01 -1.79
C LEU A 101 -12.44 -8.29 -2.60
N LYS A 102 -12.35 -9.47 -1.98
CA LYS A 102 -12.66 -10.75 -2.65
C LYS A 102 -14.10 -10.85 -3.12
N ALA A 103 -15.05 -10.35 -2.32
CA ALA A 103 -16.46 -10.38 -2.68
C ALA A 103 -16.77 -9.45 -3.87
N LEU A 104 -16.16 -8.27 -3.90
CA LEU A 104 -16.40 -7.26 -4.95
C LEU A 104 -15.59 -7.50 -6.23
N ALA A 105 -14.42 -8.12 -6.12
CA ALA A 105 -13.53 -8.41 -7.23
C ALA A 105 -13.02 -9.86 -7.16
N PRO A 106 -13.88 -10.87 -7.35
CA PRO A 106 -13.55 -12.28 -7.10
C PRO A 106 -12.46 -12.84 -8.02
N GLN A 107 -12.20 -12.20 -9.17
CA GLN A 107 -11.13 -12.60 -10.10
C GLN A 107 -9.83 -11.83 -9.87
N ALA A 108 -9.82 -10.81 -9.01
CA ALA A 108 -8.64 -9.99 -8.79
C ALA A 108 -7.63 -10.70 -7.87
N THR A 109 -6.36 -10.66 -8.25
CA THR A 109 -5.27 -10.97 -7.32
C THR A 109 -5.12 -9.82 -6.33
N ILE A 110 -5.23 -10.10 -5.04
CA ILE A 110 -5.02 -9.10 -3.99
C ILE A 110 -3.58 -9.21 -3.50
N VAL A 111 -2.88 -8.07 -3.50
CA VAL A 111 -1.51 -7.90 -2.99
C VAL A 111 -1.56 -6.86 -1.88
N PHE A 112 -1.12 -7.25 -0.68
CA PHE A 112 -0.96 -6.31 0.43
C PHE A 112 0.50 -5.86 0.52
N ALA A 113 0.72 -4.55 0.41
CA ALA A 113 2.02 -3.95 0.64
C ALA A 113 2.26 -3.72 2.13
N LEU A 114 3.35 -4.24 2.67
CA LEU A 114 3.71 -4.01 4.07
C LEU A 114 4.10 -2.55 4.32
N THR A 115 3.78 -2.09 5.52
CA THR A 115 3.99 -0.71 5.94
C THR A 115 5.47 -0.41 6.06
N THR A 116 5.93 0.66 5.40
CA THR A 116 7.33 1.08 5.38
C THR A 116 7.77 1.71 6.71
N PRO A 117 9.07 1.68 7.06
CA PRO A 117 9.60 2.36 8.24
C PRO A 117 9.46 3.89 8.16
N VAL A 118 9.65 4.56 9.30
CA VAL A 118 9.66 6.04 9.44
C VAL A 118 10.99 6.51 10.02
N ASP A 119 11.28 7.81 9.93
CA ASP A 119 12.37 8.47 10.67
C ASP A 119 11.74 9.17 11.88
N GLN A 120 11.92 8.59 13.08
CA GLN A 120 11.26 9.06 14.30
C GLN A 120 11.82 10.39 14.80
N ASP A 121 13.13 10.57 14.73
CA ASP A 121 13.79 11.78 15.24
C ASP A 121 13.41 12.98 14.38
N ARG A 122 13.31 12.78 13.07
CA ARG A 122 12.91 13.83 12.13
C ARG A 122 11.46 14.27 12.30
N GLN A 123 10.56 13.38 12.74
CA GLN A 123 9.17 13.76 13.09
C GLN A 123 9.13 14.80 14.21
N ILE A 124 10.06 14.73 15.18
CA ILE A 124 10.12 15.69 16.29
C ILE A 124 10.48 17.09 15.77
N THR A 125 11.40 17.15 14.82
CA THR A 125 11.87 18.42 14.23
C THR A 125 10.99 18.93 13.08
N SER A 126 9.99 18.17 12.66
CA SER A 126 9.08 18.55 11.57
C SER A 126 7.86 19.30 12.06
N ASN A 127 6.91 19.57 11.15
CA ASN A 127 5.62 20.17 11.48
C ASN A 127 4.76 19.30 12.43
N TYR A 128 5.10 18.03 12.65
CA TYR A 128 4.46 17.23 13.68
C TYR A 128 4.86 17.66 15.09
N GLY A 129 6.10 18.12 15.29
CA GLY A 129 6.62 18.56 16.60
C GLY A 129 6.69 17.46 17.67
N ARG A 130 6.42 16.21 17.29
CA ARG A 130 6.37 15.03 18.16
C ARG A 130 6.40 13.76 17.32
N ILE A 131 6.72 12.64 17.96
CA ILE A 131 6.59 11.33 17.32
C ILE A 131 5.10 10.99 17.16
N VAL A 132 4.64 10.86 15.92
CA VAL A 132 3.26 10.44 15.60
C VAL A 132 3.19 8.97 15.21
N ARG A 133 4.31 8.38 14.79
CA ARG A 133 4.45 6.96 14.41
C ARG A 133 5.77 6.41 14.93
N TYR A 134 5.73 5.25 15.55
CA TYR A 134 6.89 4.61 16.16
C TYR A 134 7.36 3.42 15.32
N ASN A 135 8.67 3.31 15.06
CA ASN A 135 9.21 2.15 14.33
C ASN A 135 9.01 0.85 15.11
N THR A 136 8.82 0.90 16.44
CA THR A 136 8.50 -0.28 17.25
C THR A 136 7.11 -0.85 16.98
N ASP A 137 6.19 -0.03 16.45
CA ASP A 137 4.82 -0.48 16.16
C ASP A 137 4.75 -1.09 14.74
N ILE A 138 5.57 -0.63 13.79
CA ILE A 138 5.52 -1.07 12.39
C ILE A 138 5.70 -2.58 12.22
N PRO A 139 6.73 -3.25 12.81
CA PRO A 139 6.87 -4.70 12.73
C PRO A 139 5.69 -5.46 13.33
N LYS A 140 5.04 -4.95 14.39
CA LYS A 140 3.87 -5.59 15.01
C LYS A 140 2.68 -5.58 14.06
N TYR A 141 2.40 -4.41 13.46
CA TYR A 141 1.31 -4.28 12.48
C TYR A 141 1.60 -5.07 11.20
N ASN A 142 2.84 -5.08 10.73
CA ASN A 142 3.25 -5.90 9.58
C ASN A 142 3.13 -7.40 9.88
N ALA A 143 3.45 -7.85 11.10
CA ALA A 143 3.24 -9.25 11.49
C ALA A 143 1.76 -9.64 11.46
N ILE A 144 0.88 -8.80 12.03
CA ILE A 144 -0.57 -8.97 11.94
C ILE A 144 -1.02 -9.01 10.47
N ALA A 145 -0.51 -8.10 9.64
CA ALA A 145 -0.89 -8.05 8.23
C ALA A 145 -0.51 -9.32 7.48
N ARG A 146 0.68 -9.89 7.74
CA ARG A 146 1.11 -11.17 7.16
C ARG A 146 0.20 -12.32 7.60
N GLU A 147 -0.15 -12.40 8.86
CA GLU A 147 -1.04 -13.45 9.38
C GLU A 147 -2.43 -13.38 8.73
N VAL A 148 -3.05 -12.20 8.73
CA VAL A 148 -4.37 -12.00 8.14
C VAL A 148 -4.34 -12.21 6.64
N ALA A 149 -3.27 -11.76 5.95
CA ALA A 149 -3.09 -12.00 4.52
C ALA A 149 -3.01 -13.50 4.22
N LYS A 150 -2.25 -14.26 5.01
CA LYS A 150 -2.17 -15.72 4.87
C LYS A 150 -3.53 -16.40 5.06
N GLU A 151 -4.28 -16.03 6.10
CA GLU A 151 -5.64 -16.55 6.35
C GLU A 151 -6.59 -16.29 5.18
N HIS A 152 -6.38 -15.17 4.48
CA HIS A 152 -7.18 -14.76 3.33
C HIS A 152 -6.51 -15.07 1.99
N GLY A 153 -5.41 -15.82 1.92
CA GLY A 153 -4.73 -16.09 0.64
C GLY A 153 -4.36 -14.83 -0.17
N VAL A 154 -4.02 -13.74 0.52
CA VAL A 154 -3.56 -12.46 -0.05
C VAL A 154 -2.04 -12.50 -0.15
N GLN A 155 -1.49 -12.04 -1.29
CA GLN A 155 -0.05 -11.99 -1.51
C GLN A 155 0.58 -10.82 -0.75
N ILE A 156 1.87 -10.92 -0.41
CA ILE A 156 2.62 -9.88 0.31
C ILE A 156 3.69 -9.27 -0.60
N ASP A 157 3.63 -7.94 -0.76
CA ASP A 157 4.70 -7.11 -1.29
C ASP A 157 5.43 -6.41 -0.13
N ASP A 158 6.69 -6.79 0.13
CA ASP A 158 7.43 -6.39 1.32
C ASP A 158 8.16 -5.06 1.16
N LEU A 159 7.39 -3.97 1.03
CA LEU A 159 7.95 -2.62 0.90
C LEU A 159 8.72 -2.16 2.15
N TYR A 160 8.46 -2.77 3.31
CA TYR A 160 9.26 -2.55 4.51
C TYR A 160 10.72 -2.97 4.26
N ALA A 161 10.93 -4.21 3.81
CA ALA A 161 12.27 -4.73 3.53
C ALA A 161 12.98 -3.96 2.40
N VAL A 162 12.23 -3.47 1.40
CA VAL A 162 12.77 -2.64 0.31
C VAL A 162 13.41 -1.36 0.87
N VAL A 163 12.71 -0.66 1.77
CA VAL A 163 13.21 0.59 2.34
C VAL A 163 14.34 0.32 3.34
N ASP A 164 14.18 -0.68 4.20
CA ASP A 164 15.17 -1.06 5.21
C ASP A 164 16.52 -1.39 4.56
N THR A 165 16.51 -2.22 3.51
CA THR A 165 17.72 -2.59 2.75
C THR A 165 18.35 -1.41 2.02
N ALA A 166 17.54 -0.49 1.49
CA ALA A 166 18.03 0.65 0.73
C ALA A 166 18.53 1.82 1.61
N GLY A 167 18.24 1.78 2.92
CA GLY A 167 18.68 2.77 3.91
C GLY A 167 17.65 3.87 4.15
N THR A 168 16.83 3.68 5.19
CA THR A 168 15.72 4.55 5.61
C THR A 168 16.07 6.03 5.65
N ASP A 169 17.18 6.42 6.29
CA ASP A 169 17.54 7.83 6.53
C ASP A 169 17.74 8.66 5.26
N LYS A 170 18.14 8.00 4.16
CA LYS A 170 18.40 8.62 2.85
C LYS A 170 17.14 8.76 2.00
N LEU A 171 16.10 7.97 2.28
CA LEU A 171 14.92 7.86 1.45
C LEU A 171 13.74 8.66 1.98
N ILE A 172 13.69 8.86 3.30
CA ILE A 172 12.63 9.64 3.94
C ILE A 172 12.90 11.14 3.79
N GLY A 173 11.83 11.91 3.58
CA GLY A 173 11.81 13.36 3.40
C GLY A 173 11.81 14.11 4.73
N ALA A 174 11.55 15.42 4.68
CA ALA A 174 11.76 16.32 5.82
C ALA A 174 10.82 16.09 7.01
N ASP A 175 9.66 15.45 6.80
CA ASP A 175 8.68 15.24 7.88
C ASP A 175 8.88 13.95 8.69
N GLY A 176 9.84 13.12 8.29
CA GLY A 176 10.14 11.84 8.92
C GLY A 176 9.17 10.71 8.57
N VAL A 177 8.25 10.91 7.63
CA VAL A 177 7.22 9.92 7.26
C VAL A 177 7.17 9.71 5.75
N HIS A 178 7.04 10.78 4.97
CA HIS A 178 6.89 10.67 3.53
C HIS A 178 8.25 10.55 2.84
N PHE A 179 8.32 9.77 1.77
CA PHE A 179 9.55 9.59 1.01
C PHE A 179 9.90 10.80 0.16
N ASN A 180 11.20 11.08 0.04
CA ASN A 180 11.72 12.03 -0.92
C ASN A 180 11.70 11.44 -2.35
N ALA A 181 12.18 12.21 -3.35
CA ALA A 181 12.18 11.77 -4.74
C ALA A 181 12.93 10.44 -4.97
N ALA A 182 14.06 10.23 -4.28
CA ALA A 182 14.82 8.99 -4.38
C ALA A 182 14.05 7.80 -3.76
N GLY A 183 13.45 8.00 -2.57
CA GLY A 183 12.62 6.99 -1.92
C GLY A 183 11.39 6.60 -2.74
N ASN A 184 10.66 7.58 -3.28
CA ASN A 184 9.53 7.32 -4.18
C ASN A 184 9.95 6.58 -5.46
N ASN A 185 11.16 6.85 -5.98
CA ASN A 185 11.70 6.13 -7.12
C ASN A 185 12.07 4.67 -6.78
N VAL A 186 12.66 4.42 -5.61
CA VAL A 186 12.96 3.06 -5.12
C VAL A 186 11.66 2.27 -4.95
N LEU A 187 10.69 2.81 -4.22
CA LEU A 187 9.42 2.16 -3.96
C LEU A 187 8.63 1.90 -5.24
N GLY A 188 8.49 2.90 -6.11
CA GLY A 188 7.71 2.75 -7.33
C GLY A 188 8.30 1.71 -8.29
N LYS A 189 9.63 1.61 -8.38
CA LYS A 189 10.31 0.55 -9.15
C LYS A 189 10.13 -0.82 -8.52
N ALA A 190 10.23 -0.93 -7.19
CA ALA A 190 10.01 -2.19 -6.48
C ALA A 190 8.58 -2.71 -6.69
N VAL A 191 7.57 -1.85 -6.48
CA VAL A 191 6.15 -2.16 -6.72
C VAL A 191 5.93 -2.58 -8.17
N ALA A 192 6.43 -1.80 -9.15
CA ALA A 192 6.28 -2.14 -10.55
C ALA A 192 6.94 -3.48 -10.92
N LYS A 193 8.12 -3.77 -10.37
CA LYS A 193 8.79 -5.06 -10.57
C LYS A 193 7.94 -6.20 -10.03
N TYR A 194 7.48 -6.10 -8.79
CA TYR A 194 6.66 -7.13 -8.15
C TYR A 194 5.38 -7.41 -8.96
N LEU A 195 4.70 -6.37 -9.40
CA LEU A 195 3.47 -6.48 -10.20
C LEU A 195 3.73 -7.06 -11.59
N LYS A 196 4.86 -6.75 -12.24
CA LYS A 196 5.29 -7.39 -13.49
C LYS A 196 5.50 -8.89 -13.33
N ASP A 197 6.10 -9.30 -12.21
CA ASP A 197 6.34 -10.71 -11.93
C ASP A 197 5.01 -11.48 -11.77
N ILE A 198 4.00 -10.89 -11.11
CA ILE A 198 2.64 -11.46 -11.04
C ILE A 198 2.02 -11.57 -12.43
N LEU A 199 2.06 -10.49 -13.23
CA LEU A 199 1.50 -10.49 -14.58
C LEU A 199 2.16 -11.51 -15.51
N ALA A 200 3.44 -11.81 -15.30
CA ALA A 200 4.16 -12.82 -16.06
C ALA A 200 3.78 -14.25 -15.62
N ALA A 201 3.54 -14.47 -14.33
CA ALA A 201 3.14 -15.77 -13.79
C ALA A 201 1.69 -16.16 -14.08
N GLY A 202 0.82 -15.19 -14.37
CA GLY A 202 -0.58 -15.40 -14.74
C GLY A 202 -0.85 -15.63 -16.24
N LYS A 203 0.20 -15.60 -17.08
CA LYS A 203 0.14 -15.95 -18.50
C LYS A 203 0.54 -17.40 -18.70
#